data_AF-A0A1T4NW58-F1
#
_entry.id   AF-A0A1T4NW58-F1
#
_cell.length_a   1.000
_cell.length_b   1.000
_cell.length_c   1.000
_cell.angle_alpha   90.00
_cell.angle_beta   90.00
_cell.angle_gamma   90.00
#
_symmetry.space_group_name_H-M   'P 1'
#
loop_
_entity.id
_entity.type
_entity.pdbx_description
1 polymer ?
#
loop_
_entity_poly.entity_id
_entity_poly.type
_entity_poly.pdbx_seq_one_letter_code
_entity_poly.pdbx_strand_id
1 'polypeptide(L)'
;MKKNLQRMASFATFDLPLNVGYNQLQLLAIHKEKTATTPRWNIEGTRRKLIAHYWYGHVFYHFLSLFGVALLVILLFSPYFNLLYLSVLCMMGGISFGVVYFCIYLPSFSSAFLPQLETLVANHKRAQIEIPQTKSAKTQSKIPALTVTLYALFKTAGVERVASDAFSAQMVNRLTGVDTDSIKENLRRIIHPKNLTIKERAEIVKGIAVARGYFEKLDHLPAIKLLDELEMKLKGV
;
A
#
# COMPACT_ATOMS: atom_id res chain seq x y z
N MET A 1 18.98 25.71 -3.37
CA MET A 1 20.27 25.41 -2.71
C MET A 1 20.14 24.59 -1.42
N LYS A 2 19.34 24.98 -0.41
CA LYS A 2 19.22 24.25 0.88
C LYS A 2 18.96 22.74 0.75
N LYS A 3 18.04 22.32 -0.13
CA LYS A 3 17.72 20.90 -0.37
C LYS A 3 18.88 20.09 -0.96
N ASN A 4 19.69 20.70 -1.83
CA ASN A 4 20.84 20.01 -2.44
C ASN A 4 21.97 19.85 -1.44
N LEU A 5 22.20 20.86 -0.59
CA LEU A 5 23.20 20.82 0.48
C LEU A 5 22.86 19.74 1.52
N GLN A 6 21.58 19.67 1.95
CA GLN A 6 21.10 18.62 2.85
C GLN A 6 21.25 17.23 2.24
N ARG A 7 21.00 17.09 0.93
CA ARG A 7 21.16 15.81 0.23
C ARG A 7 22.62 15.36 0.15
N MET A 8 23.54 16.29 -0.13
CA MET A 8 24.99 16.00 -0.11
C MET A 8 25.47 15.66 1.30
N ALA A 9 25.00 16.38 2.33
CA ALA A 9 25.32 16.08 3.72
C ALA A 9 24.83 14.67 4.10
N SER A 10 23.57 14.33 3.81
CA SER A 10 22.99 13.01 4.09
C SER A 10 23.63 11.87 3.31
N PHE A 11 24.24 12.18 2.16
CA PHE A 11 25.03 11.22 1.40
C PHE A 11 26.38 10.98 2.08
N ALA A 12 27.08 12.05 2.46
CA ALA A 12 28.38 11.97 3.14
C ALA A 12 28.31 11.31 4.53
N THR A 13 27.20 11.46 5.25
CA THR A 13 26.96 10.81 6.54
C THR A 13 26.32 9.43 6.43
N PHE A 14 25.99 8.98 5.21
CA PHE A 14 25.29 7.72 4.96
C PHE A 14 23.90 7.62 5.63
N ASP A 15 23.27 8.75 5.95
CA ASP A 15 21.95 8.80 6.61
C ASP A 15 20.79 8.53 5.65
N LEU A 16 20.97 8.84 4.36
CA LEU A 16 19.92 8.71 3.36
C LEU A 16 19.30 7.30 3.28
N PRO A 17 20.08 6.20 3.16
CA PRO A 17 19.52 4.85 3.15
C PRO A 17 18.86 4.44 4.48
N LEU A 18 19.10 5.16 5.58
CA LEU A 18 18.51 4.86 6.90
C LEU A 18 17.21 5.63 7.17
N ASN A 19 16.82 6.50 6.25
CA ASN A 19 15.62 7.32 6.37
C ASN A 19 14.35 6.53 5.99
N VAL A 20 13.45 6.36 6.96
CA VAL A 20 12.20 5.60 6.78
C VAL A 20 11.32 6.19 5.66
N GLY A 21 11.17 7.51 5.61
CA GLY A 21 10.32 8.17 4.60
C GLY A 21 10.86 8.00 3.19
N TYR A 22 12.19 8.06 3.04
CA TYR A 22 12.87 7.79 1.77
C TYR A 22 12.68 6.34 1.32
N ASN A 23 12.88 5.38 2.23
CA ASN A 23 12.71 3.95 1.95
C ASN A 23 11.26 3.60 1.60
N GLN A 24 10.29 4.21 2.29
CA GLN A 24 8.87 4.06 1.97
C GLN A 24 8.54 4.58 0.56
N LEU A 25 9.05 5.76 0.20
CA LEU A 25 8.82 6.35 -1.11
C LEU A 25 9.46 5.52 -2.22
N GLN A 26 10.69 5.03 -2.01
CA GLN A 26 11.34 4.12 -2.95
C GLN A 26 10.56 2.82 -3.14
N LEU A 27 10.07 2.22 -2.04
CA LEU A 27 9.28 1.00 -2.09
C LEU A 27 8.02 1.19 -2.94
N LEU A 28 7.27 2.26 -2.72
CA LEU A 28 6.07 2.55 -3.51
C LEU A 28 6.39 2.84 -4.98
N ALA A 29 7.43 3.63 -5.24
CA ALA A 29 7.84 3.99 -6.59
C ALA A 29 8.28 2.76 -7.40
N ILE A 30 9.20 1.96 -6.86
CA ILE A 30 9.71 0.75 -7.53
C ILE A 30 8.59 -0.29 -7.68
N HIS A 31 7.74 -0.47 -6.67
CA HIS A 31 6.63 -1.40 -6.77
C HIS A 31 5.67 -0.99 -7.89
N LYS A 32 5.27 0.29 -7.93
CA LYS A 32 4.38 0.82 -8.97
C LYS A 32 4.98 0.68 -10.37
N GLU A 33 6.25 1.05 -10.55
CA GLU A 33 6.96 0.90 -11.82
C GLU A 33 6.99 -0.55 -12.29
N LYS A 34 7.34 -1.49 -11.39
CA LYS A 34 7.49 -2.90 -11.76
C LYS A 34 6.18 -3.63 -11.98
N THR A 35 5.14 -3.27 -11.23
CA THR A 35 3.79 -3.79 -11.47
C THR A 35 3.25 -3.33 -12.82
N ALA A 36 3.60 -2.13 -13.29
CA ALA A 36 3.23 -1.65 -14.61
C ALA A 36 3.89 -2.44 -15.75
N THR A 37 5.15 -2.85 -15.58
CA THR A 37 5.89 -3.62 -16.60
C THR A 37 5.72 -5.13 -16.48
N THR A 38 5.37 -5.63 -15.30
CA THR A 38 5.33 -7.07 -14.99
C THR A 38 4.07 -7.37 -14.17
N PRO A 39 2.99 -7.85 -14.80
CA PRO A 39 1.67 -8.00 -14.17
C PRO A 39 1.60 -8.91 -12.93
N ARG A 40 2.63 -9.72 -12.67
CA ARG A 40 2.73 -10.62 -11.51
C ARG A 40 3.84 -10.23 -10.53
N TRP A 41 4.30 -8.98 -10.58
CA TRP A 41 5.34 -8.50 -9.67
C TRP A 41 4.82 -8.48 -8.24
N ASN A 42 5.49 -9.21 -7.35
CA ASN A 42 5.12 -9.26 -5.95
C ASN A 42 5.94 -8.27 -5.11
N ILE A 43 5.44 -7.96 -3.92
CA ILE A 43 6.11 -7.05 -2.99
C ILE A 43 7.48 -7.58 -2.52
N GLU A 44 7.65 -8.90 -2.50
CA GLU A 44 8.92 -9.55 -2.12
C GLU A 44 10.04 -9.29 -3.15
N GLY A 45 9.70 -9.25 -4.44
CA GLY A 45 10.62 -8.84 -5.50
C GLY A 45 11.06 -7.39 -5.33
N THR A 46 10.14 -6.52 -4.87
CA THR A 46 10.46 -5.12 -4.55
C THR A 46 11.42 -5.03 -3.36
N ARG A 47 11.19 -5.83 -2.30
CA ARG A 47 12.10 -5.94 -1.13
C ARG A 47 13.51 -6.31 -1.58
N ARG A 48 13.66 -7.38 -2.38
CA ARG A 48 14.96 -7.82 -2.90
C ARG A 48 15.65 -6.73 -3.73
N LYS A 49 14.88 -6.00 -4.55
CA LYS A 49 15.42 -4.91 -5.36
C LYS A 49 15.91 -3.73 -4.50
N LEU A 50 15.22 -3.41 -3.41
CA LEU A 50 15.66 -2.39 -2.45
C LEU A 50 16.93 -2.82 -1.70
N ILE A 51 17.03 -4.08 -1.29
CA ILE A 51 18.27 -4.62 -0.70
C ILE A 51 19.43 -4.51 -1.68
N ALA A 52 19.22 -4.90 -2.94
CA ALA A 52 20.24 -4.74 -3.98
C ALA A 52 20.61 -3.27 -4.18
N HIS A 53 19.62 -2.36 -4.18
CA HIS A 53 19.86 -0.92 -4.29
C HIS A 53 20.65 -0.36 -3.11
N TYR A 54 20.43 -0.86 -1.88
CA TYR A 54 21.25 -0.51 -0.72
C TYR A 54 22.73 -0.85 -0.95
N TRP A 55 23.04 -2.08 -1.37
CA TRP A 55 24.42 -2.52 -1.53
C TRP A 55 25.11 -1.90 -2.76
N TYR A 56 24.48 -1.98 -3.93
CA TYR A 56 25.12 -1.52 -5.18
C TYR A 56 24.91 -0.03 -5.45
N GLY A 57 23.85 0.56 -4.90
CA GLY A 57 23.51 1.97 -5.08
C GLY A 57 24.06 2.86 -3.96
N HIS A 58 23.84 2.50 -2.71
CA HIS A 58 24.28 3.34 -1.60
C HIS A 58 25.69 2.99 -1.13
N VAL A 59 25.94 1.75 -0.71
CA VAL A 59 27.24 1.34 -0.15
C VAL A 59 28.37 1.50 -1.17
N PHE A 60 28.20 0.96 -2.37
CA PHE A 60 29.23 1.00 -3.41
C PHE A 60 29.58 2.44 -3.83
N TYR A 61 28.59 3.26 -4.20
CA TYR A 61 28.85 4.64 -4.64
C TYR A 61 29.34 5.54 -3.51
N HIS A 62 28.88 5.34 -2.28
CA HIS A 62 29.38 6.08 -1.13
C HIS A 62 30.87 5.80 -0.92
N PHE A 63 31.27 4.52 -0.87
CA PHE A 63 32.67 4.17 -0.74
C PHE A 63 33.51 4.65 -1.93
N LEU A 64 33.01 4.46 -3.16
CA LEU A 64 33.70 4.91 -4.37
C LEU A 64 33.90 6.43 -4.37
N SER A 65 32.93 7.20 -3.86
CA SER A 65 33.05 8.65 -3.75
C SER A 65 34.11 9.07 -2.71
N LEU A 66 34.13 8.42 -1.53
CA LEU A 66 35.14 8.68 -0.51
C LEU A 66 36.54 8.33 -1.01
N PHE A 67 36.67 7.17 -1.64
CA PHE A 67 37.92 6.72 -2.24
C PHE A 67 38.37 7.66 -3.37
N GLY A 68 37.46 8.08 -4.23
CA GLY A 68 37.73 9.02 -5.31
C GLY A 68 38.21 10.38 -4.81
N VAL A 69 37.58 10.93 -3.76
CA VAL A 69 38.03 12.19 -3.12
C VAL A 69 39.41 12.03 -2.50
N ALA A 70 39.64 10.94 -1.76
CA ALA A 70 40.96 10.66 -1.17
C ALA A 70 42.05 10.53 -2.24
N LEU A 71 41.77 9.82 -3.33
CA LEU A 71 42.67 9.70 -4.47
C LEU A 71 42.97 11.06 -5.11
N LEU A 72 41.97 11.89 -5.34
CA LEU A 72 42.15 13.23 -5.91
C LEU A 72 43.05 14.10 -5.02
N VAL A 73 42.83 14.08 -3.70
CA VAL A 73 43.68 14.79 -2.74
C VAL A 73 45.12 14.30 -2.85
N ILE A 74 45.35 12.99 -2.85
CA ILE A 74 46.68 12.41 -2.93
C ILE A 74 47.39 12.80 -4.24
N LEU A 75 46.67 12.78 -5.37
CA LEU A 75 47.22 13.15 -6.68
C LEU A 75 47.68 14.62 -6.73
N LEU A 76 47.01 15.53 -6.01
CA LEU A 76 47.42 16.94 -5.94
C LEU A 76 48.79 17.13 -5.26
N PHE A 77 49.15 16.25 -4.34
CA PHE A 77 50.37 16.36 -3.53
C PHE A 77 51.49 15.40 -3.95
N SER A 78 51.23 14.50 -4.91
CA SER A 78 52.19 13.48 -5.35
C SER A 78 52.61 13.68 -6.80
N PRO A 79 53.76 14.35 -7.07
CA PRO A 79 54.22 14.64 -8.42
C PRO A 79 54.74 13.42 -9.18
N TYR A 80 54.97 12.28 -8.52
CA TYR A 80 55.53 11.06 -9.12
C TYR A 80 54.58 9.87 -8.92
N PHE A 81 53.52 9.81 -9.73
CA PHE A 81 52.61 8.68 -9.74
C PHE A 81 53.21 7.50 -10.54
N ASN A 82 53.44 6.35 -9.90
CA ASN A 82 53.92 5.13 -10.55
C ASN A 82 53.00 3.93 -10.27
N LEU A 83 53.22 2.82 -10.99
CA LEU A 83 52.38 1.61 -10.90
C LEU A 83 52.39 0.98 -9.49
N LEU A 84 53.54 1.00 -8.80
CA LEU A 84 53.66 0.49 -7.43
C LEU A 84 52.79 1.29 -6.46
N TYR A 85 52.75 2.61 -6.62
CA TYR A 85 51.92 3.50 -5.82
C TYR A 85 50.43 3.21 -6.01
N LEU A 86 49.98 3.00 -7.25
CA LEU A 86 48.61 2.59 -7.55
C LEU A 86 48.27 1.24 -6.89
N SER A 87 49.19 0.27 -6.92
CA SER A 87 48.99 -1.04 -6.29
C SER A 87 48.81 -0.92 -4.77
N VAL A 88 49.67 -0.16 -4.10
CA VAL A 88 49.56 0.11 -2.66
C VAL A 88 48.25 0.83 -2.33
N LEU A 89 47.87 1.82 -3.13
CA LEU A 89 46.62 2.57 -2.95
C LEU A 89 45.39 1.67 -3.10
N CYS A 90 45.38 0.75 -4.08
CA CYS A 90 44.31 -0.23 -4.25
C CYS A 90 44.23 -1.21 -3.06
N MET A 91 45.36 -1.70 -2.55
CA MET A 91 45.41 -2.58 -1.37
C MET A 91 44.86 -1.86 -0.13
N MET A 92 45.31 -0.63 0.12
CA MET A 92 44.82 0.19 1.23
C MET A 92 43.34 0.54 1.07
N GLY A 93 42.88 0.77 -0.15
CA GLY A 93 41.47 0.93 -0.47
C GLY A 93 40.65 -0.31 -0.13
N GLY A 94 41.11 -1.49 -0.50
CA GLY A 94 40.45 -2.76 -0.17
C GLY A 94 40.37 -3.00 1.34
N ILE A 95 41.47 -2.76 2.08
CA ILE A 95 41.48 -2.87 3.54
C ILE A 95 40.51 -1.86 4.16
N SER A 96 40.53 -0.61 3.71
CA SER A 96 39.63 0.45 4.20
C SER A 96 38.17 0.11 3.92
N PHE A 97 37.87 -0.44 2.74
CA PHE A 97 36.53 -0.95 2.43
C PHE A 97 36.12 -2.03 3.42
N GLY A 98 37.00 -2.99 3.73
CA GLY A 98 36.73 -4.04 4.71
C GLY A 98 36.35 -3.46 6.07
N VAL A 99 37.15 -2.51 6.59
CA VAL A 99 36.87 -1.85 7.87
C VAL A 99 35.52 -1.12 7.84
N VAL A 100 35.28 -0.26 6.85
CA VAL A 100 34.03 0.50 6.73
C VAL A 100 32.83 -0.44 6.53
N TYR A 101 32.99 -1.52 5.78
CA TYR A 101 31.97 -2.53 5.56
C TYR A 101 31.54 -3.19 6.87
N PHE A 102 32.49 -3.72 7.63
CA PHE A 102 32.18 -4.43 8.87
C PHE A 102 31.78 -3.52 10.03
N CYS A 103 32.30 -2.29 10.09
CA CYS A 103 32.04 -1.38 11.20
C CYS A 103 30.85 -0.43 10.97
N ILE A 104 30.54 -0.10 9.71
CA ILE A 104 29.52 0.92 9.39
C ILE A 104 28.40 0.31 8.54
N TYR A 105 28.72 -0.22 7.37
CA TYR A 105 27.67 -0.62 6.42
C TYR A 105 26.88 -1.83 6.86
N LEU A 106 27.55 -2.86 7.37
CA LEU A 106 26.92 -4.10 7.82
C LEU A 106 26.10 -3.90 9.10
N PRO A 107 26.60 -3.22 10.15
CA PRO A 107 25.78 -2.92 11.33
C PRO A 107 24.57 -2.06 10.98
N SER A 108 24.73 -1.03 10.14
CA SER A 108 23.62 -0.16 9.71
C SER A 108 22.59 -0.90 8.89
N PHE A 109 23.04 -1.84 8.04
CA PHE A 109 22.15 -2.69 7.27
C PHE A 109 21.29 -3.58 8.19
N SER A 110 21.94 -4.28 9.12
CA SER A 110 21.28 -5.29 9.96
C SER A 110 20.41 -4.68 11.05
N SER A 111 20.83 -3.56 11.65
CA SER A 111 20.13 -2.95 12.79
C SER A 111 19.04 -1.96 12.40
N ALA A 112 19.21 -1.24 11.28
CA ALA A 112 18.32 -0.15 10.89
C ALA A 112 17.61 -0.44 9.57
N PHE A 113 18.34 -0.61 8.47
CA PHE A 113 17.74 -0.72 7.14
C PHE A 113 16.83 -1.96 7.00
N LEU A 114 17.33 -3.14 7.37
CA LEU A 114 16.62 -4.39 7.18
C LEU A 114 15.32 -4.46 8.03
N PRO A 115 15.33 -4.16 9.34
CA PRO A 115 14.11 -4.14 10.14
C PRO A 115 13.07 -3.12 9.65
N GLN A 116 13.54 -1.92 9.22
CA GLN A 116 12.67 -0.91 8.65
C GLN A 116 11.99 -1.40 7.36
N LEU A 117 12.78 -2.00 6.46
CA LEU A 117 12.27 -2.53 5.20
C LEU A 117 11.25 -3.64 5.43
N GLU A 118 11.51 -4.54 6.39
CA GLU A 118 10.58 -5.61 6.74
C GLU A 118 9.27 -5.07 7.31
N THR A 119 9.34 -4.06 8.17
CA THR A 119 8.16 -3.36 8.70
C THR A 119 7.36 -2.70 7.57
N LEU A 120 8.02 -2.01 6.63
CA LEU A 120 7.36 -1.38 5.49
C LEU A 120 6.68 -2.40 4.57
N VAL A 121 7.35 -3.52 4.29
CA VAL A 121 6.77 -4.61 3.49
C VAL A 121 5.60 -5.26 4.20
N ALA A 122 5.71 -5.50 5.51
CA ALA A 122 4.61 -6.05 6.31
C ALA A 122 3.40 -5.11 6.33
N ASN A 123 3.61 -3.81 6.53
CA ASN A 123 2.57 -2.80 6.49
C ASN A 123 1.92 -2.71 5.09
N HIS A 124 2.71 -2.82 4.02
CA HIS A 124 2.17 -2.85 2.66
C HIS A 124 1.32 -4.10 2.41
N LYS A 125 1.77 -5.28 2.85
CA LYS A 125 0.98 -6.52 2.79
C LYS A 125 -0.31 -6.40 3.59
N ARG A 126 -0.25 -5.87 4.82
CA ARG A 126 -1.44 -5.59 5.63
C ARG A 126 -2.39 -4.63 4.92
N ALA A 127 -1.90 -3.52 4.36
CA ALA A 127 -2.72 -2.57 3.62
C ALA A 127 -3.31 -3.11 2.30
N GLN A 128 -2.74 -4.17 1.71
CA GLN A 128 -3.32 -4.86 0.56
C GLN A 128 -4.36 -5.93 0.95
N ILE A 129 -4.14 -6.61 2.08
CA ILE A 129 -5.05 -7.66 2.60
C ILE A 129 -6.24 -7.04 3.34
N GLU A 130 -6.00 -5.95 4.06
CA GLU A 130 -7.02 -5.01 4.51
C GLU A 130 -7.55 -4.30 3.26
N ILE A 131 -8.52 -4.93 2.58
CA ILE A 131 -9.49 -4.21 1.74
C ILE A 131 -9.76 -2.90 2.47
N PRO A 132 -9.53 -1.72 1.87
CA PRO A 132 -9.53 -0.45 2.60
C PRO A 132 -10.80 -0.39 3.44
N GLN A 133 -10.64 -0.65 4.74
CA GLN A 133 -11.73 -0.65 5.69
C GLN A 133 -12.03 0.82 5.94
N THR A 134 -12.72 1.40 4.95
CA THR A 134 -13.67 2.51 4.94
C THR A 134 -13.56 3.57 6.06
N LYS A 135 -12.35 4.00 6.44
CA LYS A 135 -12.14 5.20 7.30
C LYS A 135 -12.22 6.51 6.52
N SER A 136 -13.21 6.67 5.65
CA SER A 136 -13.52 7.98 5.07
C SER A 136 -14.99 8.29 5.26
N ALA A 137 -15.29 9.44 5.86
CA ALA A 137 -16.65 9.99 6.02
C ALA A 137 -17.44 10.07 4.69
N LYS A 138 -16.76 10.07 3.53
CA LYS A 138 -17.36 9.94 2.19
C LYS A 138 -18.03 8.58 1.92
N THR A 139 -17.85 7.59 2.80
CA THR A 139 -18.31 6.20 2.63
C THR A 139 -19.58 5.88 3.41
N GLN A 140 -20.00 6.73 4.37
CA GLN A 140 -21.30 6.57 5.04
C GLN A 140 -22.46 6.60 4.03
N SER A 141 -22.35 7.38 2.95
CA SER A 141 -23.33 7.39 1.86
C SER A 141 -23.30 6.14 0.96
N LYS A 142 -22.35 5.23 1.15
CA LYS A 142 -22.20 3.99 0.36
C LYS A 142 -22.60 2.73 1.12
N ILE A 143 -22.83 2.83 2.43
CA ILE A 143 -23.28 1.68 3.24
C ILE A 143 -24.64 1.16 2.73
N PRO A 144 -25.66 2.01 2.46
CA PRO A 144 -26.91 1.53 1.89
C PRO A 144 -26.74 0.84 0.54
N ALA A 145 -25.94 1.41 -0.37
CA ALA A 145 -25.70 0.82 -1.70
C ALA A 145 -25.03 -0.55 -1.61
N LEU A 146 -24.04 -0.69 -0.72
CA LEU A 146 -23.33 -1.95 -0.51
C LEU A 146 -24.23 -3.01 0.10
N THR A 147 -25.00 -2.65 1.13
CA THR A 147 -25.96 -3.56 1.76
C THR A 147 -27.03 -4.00 0.78
N VAL A 148 -27.56 -3.10 -0.06
CA VAL A 148 -28.53 -3.41 -1.11
C VAL A 148 -27.93 -4.32 -2.19
N THR A 149 -26.69 -4.07 -2.62
CA THR A 149 -26.01 -4.89 -3.63
C THR A 149 -25.81 -6.32 -3.13
N LEU A 150 -25.34 -6.48 -1.88
CA LEU A 150 -25.15 -7.80 -1.27
C LEU A 150 -26.47 -8.52 -1.02
N TYR A 151 -27.49 -7.79 -0.57
CA TYR A 151 -28.84 -8.33 -0.40
C TYR A 151 -29.38 -8.90 -1.72
N ALA A 152 -29.25 -8.14 -2.82
CA ALA A 152 -29.67 -8.59 -4.14
C ALA A 152 -28.90 -9.84 -4.58
N LEU A 153 -27.56 -9.85 -4.45
CA LEU A 153 -26.73 -11.01 -4.79
C LEU A 153 -27.12 -12.27 -4.03
N PHE A 154 -27.27 -12.19 -2.71
CA PHE A 154 -27.63 -13.35 -1.90
C PHE A 154 -29.03 -13.86 -2.22
N LYS A 155 -29.99 -12.96 -2.46
CA LYS A 155 -31.34 -13.37 -2.86
C LYS A 155 -31.37 -13.99 -4.26
N THR A 156 -30.62 -13.45 -5.22
CA THR A 156 -30.52 -14.07 -6.55
C THR A 156 -29.73 -15.39 -6.55
N ALA A 157 -28.83 -15.59 -5.58
CA ALA A 157 -28.10 -16.83 -5.38
C ALA A 157 -28.93 -17.92 -4.65
N GLY A 158 -30.22 -17.67 -4.38
CA GLY A 158 -31.10 -18.64 -3.72
C GLY A 158 -30.89 -18.77 -2.21
N VAL A 159 -30.19 -17.84 -1.57
CA VAL A 159 -30.03 -17.86 -0.10
C VAL A 159 -31.36 -17.45 0.54
N GLU A 160 -32.05 -18.43 1.13
CA GLU A 160 -33.38 -18.24 1.71
C GLU A 160 -33.41 -17.17 2.82
N ARG A 161 -32.33 -17.06 3.61
CA ARG A 161 -32.26 -16.20 4.79
C ARG A 161 -31.08 -15.22 4.75
N VAL A 162 -31.32 -14.05 4.16
CA VAL A 162 -30.63 -12.82 4.59
C VAL A 162 -31.56 -12.13 5.57
N ALA A 163 -31.32 -12.33 6.87
CA ALA A 163 -32.14 -11.77 7.93
C ALA A 163 -31.48 -10.50 8.50
N SER A 164 -32.26 -9.68 9.20
CA SER A 164 -31.73 -8.55 9.98
C SER A 164 -31.13 -9.03 11.32
N ASP A 165 -30.35 -10.10 11.30
CA ASP A 165 -29.74 -10.72 12.48
C ASP A 165 -28.23 -10.44 12.57
N ALA A 166 -27.66 -10.70 13.75
CA ALA A 166 -26.23 -10.52 13.99
C ALA A 166 -25.37 -11.42 13.07
N PHE A 167 -25.90 -12.58 12.68
CA PHE A 167 -25.21 -13.53 11.82
C PHE A 167 -25.04 -13.00 10.39
N SER A 168 -26.13 -12.51 9.76
CA SER A 168 -26.09 -11.92 8.42
C SER A 168 -25.25 -10.64 8.40
N ALA A 169 -25.35 -9.81 9.45
CA ALA A 169 -24.51 -8.62 9.60
C ALA A 169 -23.02 -8.97 9.76
N GLN A 170 -22.68 -10.01 10.53
CA GLN A 170 -21.31 -10.48 10.68
C GLN A 170 -20.75 -11.07 9.38
N MET A 171 -21.57 -11.78 8.60
CA MET A 171 -21.16 -12.32 7.30
C MET A 171 -20.83 -11.19 6.32
N VAL A 172 -21.69 -10.17 6.24
CA VAL A 172 -21.45 -8.98 5.40
C VAL A 172 -20.26 -8.17 5.93
N ASN A 173 -20.09 -8.03 7.25
CA ASN A 173 -18.92 -7.37 7.85
C ASN A 173 -17.61 -8.08 7.46
N ARG A 174 -17.57 -9.43 7.49
CA ARG A 174 -16.38 -10.18 7.05
C ARG A 174 -16.03 -9.94 5.58
N LEU A 175 -17.03 -9.68 4.73
CA LEU A 175 -16.83 -9.41 3.30
C LEU A 175 -16.48 -7.95 2.99
N THR A 176 -16.93 -7.01 3.83
CA THR A 176 -16.91 -5.57 3.50
C THR A 176 -16.13 -4.70 4.47
N GLY A 177 -15.84 -5.20 5.67
CA GLY A 177 -15.24 -4.44 6.78
C GLY A 177 -16.15 -3.35 7.34
N VAL A 178 -17.42 -3.27 6.95
CA VAL A 178 -18.37 -2.26 7.44
C VAL A 178 -18.90 -2.66 8.81
N ASP A 179 -19.11 -1.68 9.68
CA ASP A 179 -19.68 -1.87 11.02
C ASP A 179 -20.97 -2.72 11.02
N THR A 180 -21.01 -3.71 11.92
CA THR A 180 -22.11 -4.70 11.99
C THR A 180 -23.45 -4.06 12.36
N ASP A 181 -23.45 -3.04 13.20
CA ASP A 181 -24.68 -2.37 13.61
C ASP A 181 -25.25 -1.55 12.45
N SER A 182 -24.37 -0.88 11.70
CA SER A 182 -24.75 -0.16 10.48
C SER A 182 -25.30 -1.10 9.39
N ILE A 183 -24.69 -2.27 9.19
CA ILE A 183 -25.20 -3.28 8.24
C ILE A 183 -26.56 -3.80 8.70
N LYS A 184 -26.68 -4.17 9.98
CA LYS A 184 -27.91 -4.71 10.56
C LYS A 184 -29.07 -3.72 10.41
N GLU A 185 -28.82 -2.45 10.70
CA GLU A 185 -29.81 -1.40 10.54
C GLU A 185 -30.20 -1.20 9.07
N ASN A 186 -29.24 -1.20 8.13
CA ASN A 186 -29.59 -1.12 6.70
C ASN A 186 -30.34 -2.36 6.19
N LEU A 187 -30.01 -3.57 6.65
CA LEU A 187 -30.77 -4.79 6.34
C LEU A 187 -32.19 -4.72 6.92
N ARG A 188 -32.35 -4.21 8.14
CA ARG A 188 -33.67 -3.96 8.74
C ARG A 188 -34.50 -3.05 7.86
N ARG A 189 -33.91 -1.95 7.38
CA ARG A 189 -34.58 -0.95 6.53
C ARG A 189 -35.02 -1.54 5.19
N ILE A 190 -34.21 -2.42 4.60
CA ILE A 190 -34.53 -3.14 3.36
C ILE A 190 -35.67 -4.15 3.57
N ILE A 191 -35.63 -4.91 4.68
CA ILE A 191 -36.60 -6.00 4.95
C ILE A 191 -37.94 -5.47 5.47
N HIS A 192 -37.93 -4.39 6.26
CA HIS A 192 -39.12 -3.81 6.91
C HIS A 192 -39.33 -2.33 6.52
N PRO A 193 -39.69 -2.04 5.25
CA PRO A 193 -39.75 -0.67 4.72
C PRO A 193 -40.90 0.19 5.29
N LYS A 194 -41.86 -0.41 6.03
CA LYS A 194 -43.09 0.25 6.50
C LYS A 194 -42.86 1.30 7.60
N ASN A 195 -41.78 1.18 8.37
CA ASN A 195 -41.52 2.06 9.54
C ASN A 195 -40.40 3.09 9.28
N LEU A 196 -40.05 3.34 8.02
CA LEU A 196 -38.95 4.21 7.65
C LEU A 196 -39.36 5.68 7.62
N THR A 197 -38.49 6.55 8.16
CA THR A 197 -38.62 8.00 7.96
C THR A 197 -38.37 8.37 6.49
N ILE A 198 -38.86 9.54 6.08
CA ILE A 198 -38.66 10.08 4.71
C ILE A 198 -37.17 10.14 4.35
N LYS A 199 -36.32 10.52 5.31
CA LYS A 199 -34.87 10.61 5.14
C LYS A 199 -34.22 9.24 4.91
N GLU A 200 -34.57 8.24 5.72
CA GLU A 200 -34.03 6.88 5.59
C GLU A 200 -34.48 6.22 4.27
N ARG A 201 -35.73 6.45 3.87
CA ARG A 201 -36.26 5.99 2.58
C ARG A 201 -35.46 6.57 1.41
N ALA A 202 -35.13 7.87 1.45
CA ALA A 202 -34.31 8.51 0.43
C ALA A 202 -32.88 7.94 0.35
N GLU A 203 -32.27 7.61 1.50
CA GLU A 203 -30.95 6.98 1.56
C GLU A 203 -30.94 5.57 0.95
N ILE A 204 -31.95 4.74 1.25
CA ILE A 204 -32.07 3.40 0.65
C ILE A 204 -32.35 3.48 -0.86
N VAL A 205 -33.24 4.38 -1.31
CA VAL A 205 -33.52 4.58 -2.74
C VAL A 205 -32.27 5.02 -3.50
N LYS A 206 -31.46 5.92 -2.92
CA LYS A 206 -30.16 6.29 -3.48
C LYS A 206 -29.22 5.07 -3.54
N GLY A 207 -29.24 4.21 -2.52
CA GLY A 207 -28.51 2.95 -2.50
C GLY A 207 -28.92 1.99 -3.61
N ILE A 208 -30.23 1.86 -3.86
CA ILE A 208 -30.80 1.04 -4.93
C ILE A 208 -30.37 1.54 -6.31
N ALA A 209 -30.44 2.84 -6.56
CA ALA A 209 -30.01 3.42 -7.84
C ALA A 209 -28.54 3.11 -8.15
N VAL A 210 -27.67 3.16 -7.13
CA VAL A 210 -26.25 2.80 -7.27
C VAL A 210 -26.07 1.29 -7.51
N ALA A 211 -26.80 0.45 -6.78
CA ALA A 211 -26.75 -1.01 -6.96
C ALA A 211 -27.26 -1.43 -8.35
N ARG A 212 -28.32 -0.78 -8.85
CA ARG A 212 -28.86 -1.02 -10.19
C ARG A 212 -27.82 -0.75 -11.27
N GLY A 213 -27.18 0.43 -11.24
CA GLY A 213 -26.11 0.77 -12.19
C GLY A 213 -24.88 -0.16 -12.13
N TYR A 214 -24.69 -0.88 -11.01
CA TYR A 214 -23.69 -1.95 -10.92
C TYR A 214 -24.15 -3.23 -11.63
N PHE A 215 -25.38 -3.70 -11.40
CA PHE A 215 -25.89 -4.91 -12.04
C PHE A 215 -26.23 -4.75 -13.52
N GLU A 216 -26.59 -3.55 -13.97
CA GLU A 216 -26.75 -3.21 -15.39
C GLU A 216 -25.42 -3.42 -16.15
N LYS A 217 -24.29 -3.03 -15.55
CA LYS A 217 -22.97 -3.27 -16.14
C LYS A 217 -22.56 -4.74 -16.17
N LEU A 218 -23.14 -5.54 -15.28
CA LEU A 218 -22.90 -6.99 -15.21
C LEU A 218 -23.93 -7.79 -16.03
N ASP A 219 -24.87 -7.12 -16.69
CA ASP A 219 -26.00 -7.74 -17.40
C ASP A 219 -26.80 -8.73 -16.53
N HIS A 220 -26.86 -8.48 -15.22
CA HIS A 220 -27.46 -9.40 -14.25
C HIS A 220 -28.96 -9.11 -14.05
N LEU A 221 -29.75 -9.47 -15.07
CA LEU A 221 -31.21 -9.24 -15.12
C LEU A 221 -31.99 -9.65 -13.86
N PRO A 222 -31.71 -10.79 -13.18
CA PRO A 222 -32.45 -11.18 -11.98
C PRO A 222 -32.27 -10.19 -10.81
N ALA A 223 -31.09 -9.58 -10.70
CA ALA A 223 -30.80 -8.62 -9.63
C ALA A 223 -31.46 -7.27 -9.92
N ILE A 224 -31.50 -6.85 -11.19
CA ILE A 224 -32.18 -5.62 -11.62
C ILE A 224 -33.68 -5.72 -11.29
N LYS A 225 -34.34 -6.82 -11.66
CA LYS A 225 -35.76 -7.06 -11.34
C LYS A 225 -36.04 -6.98 -9.83
N LEU A 226 -35.18 -7.63 -9.02
CA LEU A 226 -35.31 -7.60 -7.57
C LEU A 226 -35.16 -6.19 -6.98
N LEU A 227 -34.24 -5.38 -7.53
CA LEU A 227 -34.04 -4.00 -7.11
C LEU A 227 -35.22 -3.10 -7.51
N ASP A 228 -35.85 -3.34 -8.67
CA ASP A 228 -37.05 -2.63 -9.10
C ASP A 228 -38.24 -2.94 -8.19
N GLU A 229 -38.45 -4.20 -7.83
CA GLU A 229 -39.46 -4.60 -6.85
C GLU A 229 -39.21 -3.96 -5.47
N LEU A 230 -37.95 -3.89 -5.04
CA LEU A 230 -37.56 -3.27 -3.78
C LEU A 230 -37.81 -1.74 -3.81
N GLU A 231 -37.50 -1.08 -4.94
CA GLU A 231 -37.76 0.34 -5.11
C GLU A 231 -39.26 0.65 -5.14
N MET A 232 -40.08 -0.20 -5.78
CA MET A 232 -41.54 -0.06 -5.76
C MET A 232 -42.11 -0.16 -4.34
N LYS A 233 -41.67 -1.15 -3.55
CA LYS A 233 -42.03 -1.28 -2.12
C LYS A 233 -41.59 -0.08 -1.26
N LEU A 234 -40.60 0.67 -1.73
CA LEU A 234 -40.10 1.89 -1.09
C LEU A 234 -40.70 3.18 -1.66
N LYS A 235 -41.42 3.16 -2.78
CA LYS A 235 -42.04 4.36 -3.38
C LYS A 235 -43.56 4.44 -3.22
N GLY A 236 -44.24 3.34 -2.94
CA GLY A 236 -45.68 3.31 -2.70
C GLY A 236 -46.06 2.48 -1.49
N VAL A 237 -47.08 2.98 -0.76
CA VAL A 237 -48.19 2.25 -0.12
C VAL A 237 -47.91 0.83 0.36
#